data_AF-A0A450W828-F1
#
_entry.id   AF-A0A450W828-F1
#
_cell.length_a   1.000
_cell.length_b   1.000
_cell.length_c   1.000
_cell.angle_alpha   90.00
_cell.angle_beta   90.00
_cell.angle_gamma   90.00
#
_symmetry.space_group_name_H-M   'P 1'
#
loop_
_entity.id
_entity.type
_entity.pdbx_description
1 polymer ?
#
loop_
_entity_poly.entity_id
_entity_poly.type
_entity_poly.pdbx_seq_one_letter_code
_entity_poly.pdbx_strand_id
1 'polypeptide(L)'
;MSVQGVECLECGCVRQVDIPFVSPRWSYTKNFKRYALDLWRRMARDVAHRLGVGRDTIKDIQARYLPRCFDNPKLAGLERCH
;
A
#
# COMPACT_ATOMS: atom_id res chain seq x y z
N MET A 1 10.73 9.09 -2.18
CA MET A 1 10.88 8.43 -3.49
C MET A 1 10.94 9.54 -4.52
N SER A 2 12.13 9.89 -5.01
CA SER A 2 12.32 10.95 -6.00
C SER A 2 11.91 10.39 -7.36
N VAL A 3 10.71 10.76 -7.83
CA VAL A 3 10.32 10.51 -9.22
C VAL A 3 11.21 11.37 -10.09
N GLN A 4 12.04 10.74 -10.93
CA GLN A 4 12.91 11.50 -11.83
C GLN A 4 12.04 12.27 -12.82
N GLY A 5 12.23 13.59 -12.84
CA GLY A 5 11.63 14.46 -13.83
C GLY A 5 12.38 14.31 -15.15
N VAL A 6 11.65 14.29 -16.25
CA VAL A 6 12.23 14.43 -17.59
C VAL A 6 12.19 15.90 -17.97
N GLU A 7 13.34 16.43 -18.41
CA GLU A 7 13.45 17.78 -18.97
C GLU A 7 13.29 17.72 -20.49
N CYS A 8 12.44 18.59 -21.03
CA CYS A 8 12.37 18.79 -22.48
C CYS A 8 13.54 19.65 -22.93
N LEU A 9 14.43 19.12 -23.77
CA LEU A 9 15.60 19.86 -24.27
C LEU A 9 15.25 21.00 -25.23
N GLU A 10 14.05 21.02 -25.83
CA GLU A 10 13.60 22.10 -26.71
C GLU A 10 12.97 23.28 -25.96
N CYS A 11 12.29 23.05 -24.83
CA CYS A 11 11.54 24.09 -24.13
C CYS A 11 11.87 24.23 -22.63
N GLY A 12 12.82 23.44 -22.10
CA GLY A 12 13.28 23.48 -20.71
C GLY A 12 12.26 23.03 -19.66
N CYS A 13 11.08 22.56 -20.06
CA CYS A 13 10.04 22.14 -19.12
C CYS A 13 10.40 20.81 -18.46
N VAL A 14 10.37 20.75 -17.13
CA VAL A 14 10.50 19.52 -16.36
C VAL A 14 9.11 18.94 -16.08
N ARG A 15 8.88 17.69 -16.47
CA ARG A 15 7.62 16.96 -16.21
C ARG A 15 7.89 15.70 -15.41
N GLN A 16 7.00 15.36 -14.50
CA GLN A 16 7.00 14.03 -13.88
C GLN A 16 6.32 13.04 -14.83
N VAL A 17 7.00 11.94 -15.12
CA VAL A 17 6.45 10.86 -15.95
C VAL A 17 5.51 10.02 -15.11
N ASP A 18 4.35 9.65 -15.68
CA ASP A 18 3.48 8.65 -15.07
C ASP A 18 4.20 7.31 -15.02
N ILE A 19 4.37 6.76 -13.81
CA ILE A 19 5.03 5.48 -13.60
C ILE A 19 3.94 4.41 -13.54
N PRO A 20 3.77 3.55 -14.56
CA PRO A 20 2.59 2.69 -14.69
C PRO A 20 2.44 1.65 -13.56
N PHE A 21 3.50 1.39 -12.78
CA PHE A 21 3.49 0.46 -11.66
C PHE A 21 3.38 1.13 -10.28
N VAL A 22 3.38 2.46 -10.22
CA VAL A 22 3.11 3.26 -9.02
C VAL A 22 1.78 3.96 -9.24
N SER A 23 0.80 3.69 -8.39
CA SER A 23 -0.44 4.47 -8.47
C SER A 23 -0.14 5.90 -8.01
N PRO A 24 -0.53 6.95 -8.76
CA PRO A 24 -0.23 8.35 -8.41
C PRO A 24 -0.83 8.77 -7.06
N ARG A 25 -1.77 7.98 -6.54
CA ARG A 25 -2.39 8.15 -5.22
C ARG A 25 -1.52 7.63 -4.05
N TRP A 26 -0.48 6.84 -4.31
CA TRP A 26 0.29 6.14 -3.28
C TRP A 26 1.80 6.29 -3.46
N SER A 27 2.51 6.41 -2.35
CA SER A 27 3.98 6.44 -2.32
C SER A 27 4.63 5.06 -2.43
N TYR A 28 3.85 4.00 -2.71
CA TYR A 28 4.31 2.61 -2.78
C TYR A 28 3.72 1.88 -3.99
N THR A 29 4.44 0.86 -4.48
CA THR A 29 4.01 0.06 -5.64
C THR A 29 2.97 -1.00 -5.24
N LYS A 30 2.21 -1.49 -6.23
CA LYS A 30 1.27 -2.60 -6.03
C LYS A 30 1.97 -3.87 -5.54
N ASN A 31 3.19 -4.14 -6.03
CA ASN A 31 4.00 -5.28 -5.61
C ASN A 31 4.47 -5.11 -4.16
N PHE A 32 4.91 -3.92 -3.77
CA PHE A 32 5.28 -3.63 -2.39
C PHE A 32 4.10 -3.86 -1.43
N LYS A 33 2.91 -3.35 -1.78
CA LYS A 33 1.69 -3.59 -1.00
C LYS A 33 1.42 -5.08 -0.80
N ARG A 34 1.52 -5.89 -1.86
CA ARG A 34 1.29 -7.35 -1.78
C ARG A 34 2.31 -8.01 -0.87
N TYR A 35 3.59 -7.66 -1.03
CA TYR A 35 4.67 -8.19 -0.19
C TYR A 35 4.50 -7.83 1.29
N ALA A 36 4.17 -6.57 1.59
CA ALA A 36 3.91 -6.11 2.95
C ALA A 36 2.72 -6.84 3.60
N LEU A 37 1.66 -7.11 2.85
CA LEU A 37 0.50 -7.86 3.34
C LEU A 37 0.81 -9.34 3.57
N ASP A 38 1.54 -9.99 2.66
CA ASP A 38 1.94 -11.39 2.83
C ASP A 38 2.83 -11.56 4.07
N LEU A 39 3.71 -10.60 4.30
CA LEU A 39 4.57 -10.56 5.48
C LEU A 39 3.74 -10.35 6.76
N TRP A 40 2.84 -9.36 6.76
CA TRP A 40 1.97 -9.06 7.90
C TRP A 40 1.07 -10.23 8.30
N ARG A 41 0.52 -10.97 7.33
CA ARG A 41 -0.30 -12.17 7.58
C ARG A 41 0.48 -13.29 8.28
N ARG A 42 1.78 -13.39 8.03
CA ARG A 42 2.66 -14.42 8.62
C ARG A 42 3.24 -13.96 9.96
N MET A 43 3.43 -12.66 10.13
CA MET A 43 3.99 -12.07 11.34
C MET A 43 3.54 -10.62 11.51
N ALA A 44 2.79 -10.37 12.58
CA ALA A 44 2.27 -9.04 12.89
C ALA A 44 3.33 -8.09 13.49
N ARG A 45 4.39 -8.64 14.10
CA ARG A 45 5.43 -7.85 14.77
C ARG A 45 6.43 -7.29 13.76
N ASP A 46 6.54 -5.96 13.78
CA ASP A 46 7.60 -5.16 13.16
C ASP A 46 7.83 -5.31 11.65
N VAL A 47 6.74 -5.48 10.89
CA VAL A 47 6.75 -5.42 9.42
C VAL A 47 7.43 -4.13 8.92
N ALA A 48 7.18 -2.99 9.57
CA ALA A 48 7.77 -1.71 9.21
C ALA A 48 9.30 -1.70 9.33
N HIS A 49 9.82 -2.18 10.46
CA HIS A 49 11.25 -2.29 10.71
C HIS A 49 11.93 -3.24 9.71
N ARG A 50 11.33 -4.41 9.46
CA ARG A 50 11.89 -5.39 8.51
C ARG A 50 11.90 -4.89 7.07
N LEU A 51 10.91 -4.08 6.69
CA LEU A 51 10.83 -3.50 5.35
C LEU A 51 11.58 -2.16 5.23
N GLY A 52 12.16 -1.64 6.32
CA GLY A 52 12.84 -0.36 6.33
C GLY A 52 11.92 0.82 5.99
N VAL A 53 10.63 0.72 6.29
CA VAL A 53 9.64 1.77 5.97
C VAL A 53 9.02 2.35 7.24
N GLY A 54 8.46 3.56 7.10
CA GLY A 54 7.71 4.20 8.17
C GLY A 54 6.53 3.34 8.64
N ARG A 55 6.29 3.34 9.95
CA ARG A 55 5.16 2.62 10.57
C ARG A 55 3.81 3.05 9.97
N ASP A 56 3.68 4.31 9.57
CA ASP A 56 2.45 4.85 8.99
C ASP A 56 2.18 4.34 7.57
N THR A 57 3.23 4.00 6.80
CA THR A 57 3.05 3.35 5.49
C THR A 57 2.40 1.98 5.65
N ILE A 58 2.83 1.20 6.64
CA ILE A 58 2.24 -0.11 6.94
C ILE A 58 0.82 0.04 7.47
N LYS A 59 0.57 1.01 8.37
CA LYS A 59 -0.79 1.31 8.85
C LYS A 59 -1.73 1.69 7.71
N ASP A 60 -1.31 2.54 6.76
CA ASP A 60 -2.12 2.91 5.59
C ASP A 60 -2.46 1.68 4.73
N ILE A 61 -1.48 0.81 4.49
CA ILE A 61 -1.70 -0.45 3.75
C ILE A 61 -2.74 -1.32 4.46
N GLN A 62 -2.63 -1.48 5.79
CA GLN A 62 -3.55 -2.28 6.60
C GLN A 62 -4.95 -1.67 6.63
N ALA A 63 -5.05 -0.37 6.89
CA ALA A 63 -6.32 0.37 6.96
C ALA A 63 -7.12 0.29 5.65
N ARG A 64 -6.44 0.17 4.50
CA ARG A 64 -7.09 -0.01 3.19
C ARG A 64 -7.39 -1.48 2.85
N TYR A 65 -6.69 -2.42 3.48
CA TYR A 65 -6.83 -3.84 3.24
C TYR A 65 -7.93 -4.48 4.07
N LEU A 66 -8.00 -4.13 5.37
CA LEU A 66 -8.99 -4.67 6.30
C LEU A 66 -10.43 -4.49 5.82
N PRO A 67 -10.87 -3.29 5.40
CA PRO A 67 -12.26 -3.08 5.00
C PRO A 67 -12.65 -3.97 3.80
N ARG A 68 -11.77 -4.04 2.80
CA ARG A 68 -11.97 -4.89 1.60
C ARG A 68 -12.15 -6.38 1.91
N CYS A 69 -11.62 -6.86 3.02
CA CYS A 69 -11.71 -8.28 3.39
C CYS A 69 -12.72 -8.56 4.49
N PHE A 70 -13.03 -7.58 5.35
CA PHE A 70 -13.77 -7.79 6.58
C PHE A 70 -15.00 -6.87 6.76
N ASP A 71 -15.30 -5.96 5.83
CA ASP A 71 -16.48 -5.08 5.94
C ASP A 71 -17.82 -5.82 5.84
N ASN A 72 -17.85 -7.01 5.26
CA ASN A 72 -19.07 -7.79 5.10
C ASN A 72 -18.87 -9.25 5.54
N PRO A 73 -18.71 -9.51 6.85
CA PRO A 73 -18.61 -10.87 7.35
C PRO A 73 -19.92 -11.61 7.08
N LYS A 74 -19.83 -12.86 6.59
CA LYS A 74 -21.01 -13.70 6.43
C LYS A 74 -21.54 -14.07 7.81
N LEU A 75 -22.65 -13.46 8.22
CA LEU A 75 -23.32 -13.74 9.50
C LEU A 75 -24.26 -14.97 9.44
N ALA A 76 -24.37 -15.60 8.27
CA ALA A 76 -25.20 -16.79 8.09
C ALA A 76 -24.65 -17.96 8.91
N GLY A 77 -25.37 -18.33 9.98
CA GLY A 77 -25.03 -19.45 10.86
C GLY A 77 -24.39 -19.08 12.20
N LEU A 78 -24.29 -17.78 12.53
CA LEU A 78 -23.86 -17.36 13.87
C LEU A 78 -25.06 -17.35 14.82
N GLU A 79 -25.06 -18.22 15.83
CA GLU A 79 -25.97 -18.08 16.97
C GLU A 79 -25.60 -16.83 17.76
N ARG A 80 -26.60 -16.04 18.15
CA ARG A 80 -26.36 -14.87 19.00
C ARG A 80 -25.94 -15.39 20.38
N CYS A 81 -24.74 -15.02 20.82
CA CYS A 81 -24.36 -15.24 22.20
C CYS A 81 -25.32 -14.47 23.10
N HIS A 82 -25.98 -15.19 24.01
CA HIS A 82 -26.93 -14.65 24.98
C HIS A 82 -26.24 -14.30 26.30
#